data_AF-A0A182PLM9-F1
#
_entry.id   AF-A0A182PLM9-F1
#
_cell.length_a   1.000
_cell.length_b   1.000
_cell.length_c   1.000
_cell.angle_alpha   90.00
_cell.angle_beta   90.00
_cell.angle_gamma   90.00
#
_symmetry.space_group_name_H-M   'P 1'
#
loop_
_entity.id
_entity.type
_entity.pdbx_description
1 polymer ?
#
loop_
_entity_poly.entity_id
_entity_poly.type
_entity_poly.pdbx_seq_one_letter_code
_entity_poly.pdbx_strand_id
1 'polypeptide(L)'
;GLYRFLPLVGQSARAVHSGTALLFRSTPVLCAEPLKKKKKLDPQIVKQREERRRKRLEKQIRRLEKNARQLKPIEELEVPMELIDEQSKRKRAVPKPTAELIETRALLEKQWAKHKMQEKLADYQLYDRIVAAQTKALNELKLESEELYQLAIQPDPTLLPFTAQGPVATPPIKDYEQPDGEYIDVSRKWE
;
A
#
# COMPACT_ATOMS: atom_id res chain seq x y z
N GLY A 1 23.49 47.37 -16.67
CA GLY A 1 22.64 48.49 -16.26
C GLY A 1 22.41 48.44 -14.77
N LEU A 2 23.14 49.28 -14.05
CA LEU A 2 22.92 49.85 -12.71
C LEU A 2 22.10 49.03 -11.67
N TYR A 3 22.85 48.52 -10.69
CA TYR A 3 22.37 48.27 -9.33
C TYR A 3 21.82 49.57 -8.70
N ARG A 4 20.60 49.52 -8.16
CA ARG A 4 20.09 50.49 -7.17
C ARG A 4 20.22 49.88 -5.77
N PHE A 5 21.25 50.34 -5.07
CA PHE A 5 21.40 50.37 -3.62
C PHE A 5 20.37 51.37 -3.03
N LEU A 6 19.54 51.05 -2.02
CA LEU A 6 19.73 51.15 -0.55
C LEU A 6 18.31 51.14 0.10
N PRO A 7 18.14 51.08 1.44
CA PRO A 7 19.04 50.68 2.54
C PRO A 7 18.43 49.55 3.40
N LEU A 8 19.23 48.61 3.91
CA LEU A 8 19.86 48.64 5.24
C LEU A 8 18.87 48.87 6.40
N VAL A 9 18.29 47.75 6.84
CA VAL A 9 17.78 47.55 8.21
C VAL A 9 18.94 47.82 9.16
N GLY A 10 18.83 48.90 9.94
CA GLY A 10 19.89 49.33 10.83
C GLY A 10 19.34 50.15 11.98
N GLN A 11 19.37 49.52 13.14
CA GLN A 11 19.44 50.13 14.47
C GLN A 11 18.13 50.62 15.09
N SER A 12 17.55 49.71 15.86
CA SER A 12 16.80 50.02 17.08
C SER A 12 17.72 50.79 18.02
N ALA A 13 17.62 52.12 18.01
CA ALA A 13 18.17 52.96 19.06
C ALA A 13 17.23 52.86 20.27
N ARG A 14 17.69 52.17 21.32
CA ARG A 14 17.08 52.20 22.65
C ARG A 14 17.27 53.60 23.23
N ALA A 15 16.20 54.38 23.30
CA ALA A 15 16.11 55.51 24.21
C ALA A 15 15.28 55.07 25.42
N VAL A 16 15.98 54.67 26.48
CA VAL A 16 15.40 54.47 27.80
C VAL A 16 15.08 55.85 28.36
N HIS A 17 13.79 56.15 28.55
CA HIS A 17 13.35 57.38 29.23
C HIS A 17 12.82 57.00 30.62
N SER A 18 13.63 57.25 31.65
CA SER A 18 13.24 57.12 33.06
C SER A 18 12.70 58.45 33.58
N GLY A 19 11.44 58.75 33.23
CA GLY A 19 10.78 59.97 33.68
C GLY A 19 9.28 59.92 33.42
N THR A 20 8.49 60.31 34.43
CA THR A 20 7.03 60.35 34.41
C THR A 20 6.53 61.59 33.66
N ALA A 21 6.54 61.54 32.33
CA ALA A 21 5.88 62.54 31.49
C ALA A 21 5.04 61.86 30.41
N LEU A 22 3.72 62.01 30.51
CA LEU A 22 2.77 61.52 29.49
C LEU A 22 2.86 62.40 28.25
N LEU A 23 3.71 62.02 27.29
CA LEU A 23 3.84 62.67 25.99
C LEU A 23 2.71 62.20 25.04
N PHE A 24 1.50 62.72 25.23
CA PHE A 24 0.43 62.52 24.26
C PHE A 24 0.71 63.34 23.00
N ARG A 25 1.01 62.66 21.89
CA ARG A 25 0.98 63.25 20.55
C ARG A 25 -0.34 62.89 19.88
N SER A 26 -1.27 63.83 19.77
CA SER A 26 -2.46 63.65 18.93
C SER A 26 -2.11 63.98 17.48
N THR A 27 -2.09 62.97 16.60
CA THR A 27 -2.08 63.21 15.16
C THR A 27 -3.48 63.69 14.73
N PRO A 28 -3.61 64.72 13.86
CA PRO A 28 -4.92 65.13 13.36
C PRO A 28 -5.55 63.95 12.62
N VAL A 29 -6.84 63.70 12.86
CA VAL A 29 -7.61 62.70 12.12
C VAL A 29 -7.67 63.17 10.68
N LEU A 30 -6.85 62.57 9.81
CA LEU A 30 -6.99 62.74 8.37
C LEU A 30 -8.29 62.04 7.98
N CYS A 31 -9.36 62.81 7.84
CA CYS A 31 -10.64 62.39 7.29
C CYS A 31 -10.46 62.02 5.80
N ALA A 32 -9.75 60.93 5.52
CA ALA A 32 -9.66 60.35 4.19
C ALA A 32 -11.09 60.01 3.74
N GLU A 33 -11.44 60.46 2.54
CA GLU A 33 -12.73 60.14 1.92
C GLU A 33 -12.94 58.62 1.94
N PRO A 34 -14.12 58.12 2.35
CA PRO A 34 -14.36 56.68 2.48
C PRO A 34 -13.94 55.93 1.21
N LEU A 35 -13.06 54.94 1.37
CA LEU A 35 -12.52 54.17 0.24
C LEU A 35 -13.68 53.64 -0.62
N LYS A 36 -13.70 54.04 -1.90
CA LYS A 36 -14.77 53.70 -2.85
C LYS A 36 -15.02 52.19 -2.81
N LYS A 37 -16.27 51.79 -2.55
CA LYS A 37 -16.67 50.38 -2.42
C LYS A 37 -16.18 49.60 -3.64
N LYS A 38 -15.42 48.53 -3.41
CA LYS A 38 -14.94 47.64 -4.49
C LYS A 38 -16.16 47.19 -5.30
N LYS A 39 -16.13 47.44 -6.61
CA LYS A 39 -17.21 47.03 -7.52
C LYS A 39 -17.38 45.51 -7.42
N LYS A 40 -18.62 45.06 -7.22
CA LYS A 40 -18.96 43.63 -7.26
C LYS A 40 -18.61 43.12 -8.66
N LEU A 41 -17.86 42.03 -8.75
CA LEU A 41 -17.52 41.40 -10.02
C LEU A 41 -18.80 40.97 -10.73
N ASP A 42 -18.83 41.12 -12.05
CA ASP A 42 -19.98 40.70 -12.84
C ASP A 42 -20.29 39.22 -12.58
N PRO A 43 -21.58 38.85 -12.44
CA PRO A 43 -21.98 37.47 -12.13
C PRO A 43 -21.46 36.48 -13.18
N GLN A 44 -21.34 36.91 -14.45
CA GLN A 44 -20.80 36.09 -15.52
C GLN A 44 -19.29 35.80 -15.36
N ILE A 45 -18.51 36.75 -14.83
CA ILE A 45 -17.07 36.56 -14.56
C ILE A 45 -16.87 35.58 -13.40
N VAL A 46 -17.73 35.64 -12.37
CA VAL A 46 -17.70 34.70 -11.24
C VAL A 46 -18.02 33.28 -11.72
N LYS A 47 -19.10 33.10 -12.50
CA LYS A 47 -19.47 31.81 -13.07
C LYS A 47 -18.36 31.22 -13.96
N GLN A 48 -17.74 32.04 -14.80
CA GLN A 48 -16.60 31.59 -15.63
C GLN A 48 -15.38 31.18 -14.79
N ARG A 49 -15.09 31.86 -13.68
CA ARG A 49 -13.99 31.48 -12.77
C ARG A 49 -14.29 30.15 -12.08
N GLU A 50 -15.53 29.94 -11.64
CA GLU A 50 -15.98 28.68 -11.03
C GLU A 50 -15.93 27.52 -12.03
N GLU A 51 -16.43 27.70 -13.25
CA GLU A 51 -16.36 26.68 -14.30
C GLU A 51 -14.91 26.33 -14.65
N ARG A 52 -14.01 27.32 -14.72
CA ARG A 52 -12.58 27.09 -14.91
C ARG A 52 -11.98 26.30 -13.74
N ARG A 53 -12.36 26.61 -12.49
CA ARG A 53 -11.90 25.88 -11.30
C ARG A 53 -12.41 24.44 -11.30
N ARG A 54 -13.70 24.22 -11.62
CA ARG A 54 -14.33 22.90 -11.72
C ARG A 54 -13.63 22.04 -12.77
N LYS A 55 -13.42 22.56 -13.98
CA LYS A 55 -12.71 21.84 -15.06
C LYS A 55 -11.26 21.51 -14.71
N ARG A 56 -10.57 22.36 -13.93
CA ARG A 56 -9.21 22.08 -13.44
C ARG A 56 -9.20 20.94 -12.43
N LEU A 57 -10.11 20.99 -11.46
CA LEU A 57 -10.24 19.93 -10.45
C LEU A 57 -10.64 18.60 -11.08
N GLU A 58 -11.59 18.60 -12.02
CA GLU A 58 -12.00 17.40 -12.74
C GLU A 58 -10.83 16.76 -13.51
N LYS A 59 -10.00 17.56 -14.18
CA LYS A 59 -8.81 17.06 -14.85
C LYS A 59 -7.77 16.50 -13.87
N GLN A 60 -7.60 17.14 -12.71
CA GLN A 60 -6.69 16.66 -11.67
C GLN A 60 -7.18 15.33 -11.08
N ILE A 61 -8.48 15.22 -10.78
CA ILE A 61 -9.12 13.99 -10.31
C ILE A 61 -8.91 12.87 -11.35
N ARG A 62 -9.22 13.10 -12.63
CA ARG A 62 -9.01 12.10 -13.70
C ARG A 62 -7.55 11.65 -13.82
N ARG A 63 -6.57 12.52 -13.56
CA ARG A 63 -5.13 12.17 -13.58
C ARG A 63 -4.75 11.31 -12.37
N LEU A 64 -5.21 11.70 -11.18
CA LEU A 64 -4.97 10.95 -9.95
C LEU A 64 -5.63 9.58 -9.98
N GLU A 65 -6.87 9.49 -10.46
CA GLU A 65 -7.58 8.21 -10.65
C GLU A 65 -6.88 7.28 -11.63
N LYS A 66 -6.25 7.83 -12.69
CA LYS A 66 -5.48 7.03 -13.64
C LYS A 66 -4.19 6.47 -13.01
N ASN A 67 -3.49 7.27 -12.19
CA ASN A 67 -2.29 6.83 -11.48
C ASN A 67 -2.64 5.82 -10.37
N ALA A 68 -3.65 6.09 -9.55
CA ALA A 68 -4.06 5.21 -8.44
C ALA A 68 -4.48 3.79 -8.87
N ARG A 69 -4.83 3.58 -10.15
CA ARG A 69 -5.14 2.27 -10.72
C ARG A 69 -3.93 1.52 -11.26
N GLN A 70 -2.77 2.15 -11.37
CA GLN A 70 -1.55 1.48 -11.80
C GLN A 70 -1.05 0.62 -10.64
N LEU A 71 -0.96 -0.68 -10.88
CA LEU A 71 -0.42 -1.63 -9.91
C LEU A 71 1.09 -1.43 -9.83
N LYS A 72 1.64 -1.60 -8.63
CA LYS A 72 3.09 -1.67 -8.44
C LYS A 72 3.64 -2.87 -9.21
N PRO A 73 4.76 -2.72 -9.93
CA PRO A 73 5.38 -3.84 -10.63
C PRO A 73 5.87 -4.90 -9.61
N ILE A 74 5.85 -6.16 -10.02
CA ILE A 74 6.28 -7.29 -9.19
C ILE A 74 7.69 -7.66 -9.62
N GLU A 75 8.69 -7.19 -8.86
CA GLU A 75 10.11 -7.35 -9.20
C GLU A 75 10.53 -8.81 -9.34
N GLU A 76 9.95 -9.73 -8.56
CA GLU A 76 10.28 -11.16 -8.59
C GLU A 76 9.86 -11.87 -9.89
N LEU A 77 8.86 -11.32 -10.61
CA LEU A 77 8.41 -11.89 -11.88
C LEU A 77 9.27 -11.43 -13.06
N GLU A 78 9.99 -10.31 -12.92
CA GLU A 78 10.81 -9.74 -13.97
C GLU A 78 12.27 -10.17 -13.82
N VAL A 79 12.92 -10.50 -14.95
CA VAL A 79 14.34 -10.82 -14.94
C VAL A 79 15.14 -9.52 -14.89
N PRO A 80 16.05 -9.32 -13.91
CA PRO A 80 16.91 -8.16 -13.87
C PRO A 80 17.75 -8.01 -15.15
N MET A 81 17.81 -6.80 -15.70
CA MET A 81 18.54 -6.51 -16.95
C MET A 81 20.03 -6.89 -16.86
N GLU A 82 20.64 -6.73 -15.68
CA GLU A 82 22.04 -7.11 -15.43
C GLU A 82 22.31 -8.60 -15.74
N LEU A 83 21.36 -9.49 -15.45
CA LEU A 83 21.52 -10.92 -15.71
C LEU A 83 21.41 -11.26 -17.20
N ILE A 84 20.68 -10.45 -17.96
CA ILE A 84 20.57 -10.56 -19.42
C ILE A 84 21.89 -10.13 -20.06
N ASP A 85 22.42 -8.98 -19.65
CA ASP A 85 23.68 -8.43 -20.18
C ASP A 85 24.88 -9.32 -19.84
N GLU A 86 24.92 -9.86 -18.63
CA GLU A 86 26.01 -10.71 -18.15
C GLU A 86 25.82 -12.20 -18.45
N GLN A 87 24.80 -12.57 -19.22
CA GLN A 87 24.46 -13.97 -19.50
C GLN A 87 25.67 -14.74 -20.05
N SER A 88 26.45 -14.14 -20.95
CA SER A 88 27.64 -14.76 -21.53
C SER A 88 28.72 -15.08 -20.50
N LYS A 89 28.89 -14.24 -19.48
CA LYS A 89 29.89 -14.41 -18.41
C LYS A 89 29.41 -15.37 -17.31
N ARG A 90 28.11 -15.37 -17.01
CA ARG A 90 27.52 -16.15 -15.91
C ARG A 90 27.03 -17.54 -16.33
N LYS A 91 26.92 -17.82 -17.63
CA LYS A 91 26.42 -19.11 -18.13
C LYS A 91 27.39 -20.24 -17.79
N ARG A 92 26.90 -21.21 -17.01
CA ARG A 92 27.62 -22.44 -16.70
C ARG A 92 27.57 -23.40 -17.90
N ALA A 93 28.68 -24.06 -18.21
CA ALA A 93 28.71 -25.13 -19.19
C ALA A 93 28.00 -26.37 -18.60
N VAL A 94 26.82 -26.70 -19.14
CA VAL A 94 26.06 -27.87 -18.69
C VAL A 94 26.47 -29.09 -19.52
N PRO A 95 26.91 -30.21 -18.91
CA PRO A 95 27.21 -31.42 -19.64
C PRO A 95 25.95 -32.01 -20.26
N LYS A 96 26.06 -32.58 -21.46
CA LYS A 96 24.95 -33.32 -22.09
C LYS A 96 24.65 -34.56 -21.24
N PRO A 97 23.37 -34.80 -20.86
CA PRO A 97 23.02 -35.97 -20.08
C PRO A 97 23.25 -37.25 -20.90
N THR A 98 23.67 -38.31 -20.23
CA THR A 98 23.73 -39.67 -20.82
C THR A 98 22.32 -40.22 -21.04
N ALA A 99 22.17 -41.18 -21.96
CA ALA A 99 20.87 -41.80 -22.23
C ALA A 99 20.27 -42.44 -20.97
N GLU A 100 21.08 -43.14 -20.17
CA GLU A 100 20.67 -43.73 -18.89
C GLU A 100 20.12 -42.69 -17.90
N LEU A 101 20.75 -41.51 -17.81
CA LEU A 101 20.27 -40.42 -16.95
C LEU A 101 18.93 -39.84 -17.43
N ILE A 102 18.68 -39.82 -18.73
CA ILE A 102 17.40 -39.37 -19.29
C ILE A 102 16.30 -40.37 -18.95
N GLU A 103 16.57 -41.66 -19.15
CA GLU A 103 15.61 -42.74 -18.87
C GLU A 103 15.25 -42.82 -17.39
N THR A 104 16.25 -42.74 -16.50
CA THR A 104 16.02 -42.74 -15.05
C THR A 104 15.19 -41.55 -14.59
N ARG A 105 15.43 -40.35 -15.13
CA ARG A 105 14.60 -39.16 -14.87
C ARG A 105 13.17 -39.36 -15.34
N ALA A 106 12.98 -39.84 -16.57
CA ALA A 106 11.64 -40.09 -17.13
C ALA A 106 10.86 -41.13 -16.30
N LEU A 107 11.54 -42.16 -15.79
CA LEU A 107 10.93 -43.16 -14.90
C LEU A 107 10.55 -42.55 -13.55
N LEU A 108 11.42 -41.73 -12.96
CA LEU A 108 11.15 -41.02 -11.71
C LEU A 108 9.98 -40.04 -11.85
N GLU A 109 9.91 -39.30 -12.94
CA GLU A 109 8.79 -38.39 -13.23
C GLU A 109 7.46 -39.14 -13.34
N LYS A 110 7.44 -40.31 -14.00
CA LYS A 110 6.24 -41.17 -14.07
C LYS A 110 5.81 -41.66 -12.69
N GLN A 111 6.75 -42.10 -11.87
CA GLN A 111 6.47 -42.54 -10.50
C GLN A 111 5.96 -41.38 -9.64
N TRP A 112 6.57 -40.21 -9.76
CA TRP A 112 6.15 -39.00 -9.05
C TRP A 112 4.75 -38.55 -9.46
N ALA A 113 4.44 -38.55 -10.76
CA ALA A 113 3.11 -38.24 -11.27
C ALA A 113 2.05 -39.20 -10.71
N LYS A 114 2.35 -40.51 -10.68
CA LYS A 114 1.46 -41.51 -10.07
C LYS A 114 1.27 -41.26 -8.57
N HIS A 115 2.33 -40.97 -7.84
CA HIS A 115 2.26 -40.67 -6.41
C HIS A 115 1.40 -39.43 -6.13
N LYS A 116 1.64 -38.32 -6.83
CA LYS A 116 0.84 -37.10 -6.68
C LYS A 116 -0.62 -37.29 -7.06
N MET A 117 -0.91 -38.12 -8.06
CA MET A 117 -2.29 -38.50 -8.40
C MET A 117 -2.95 -39.25 -7.24
N GLN A 118 -2.27 -40.24 -6.64
CA GLN A 118 -2.81 -41.00 -5.51
C GLN A 118 -3.06 -40.10 -4.29
N GLU A 119 -2.13 -39.20 -3.96
CA GLU A 119 -2.28 -38.20 -2.90
C GLU A 119 -3.52 -37.32 -3.14
N LYS A 120 -3.70 -36.82 -4.37
CA LYS A 120 -4.86 -35.99 -4.72
C LYS A 120 -6.19 -36.75 -4.67
N LEU A 121 -6.21 -38.02 -5.09
CA LEU A 121 -7.40 -38.85 -4.96
C LEU A 121 -7.76 -39.10 -3.49
N ALA A 122 -6.77 -39.30 -2.62
CA ALA A 122 -6.99 -39.43 -1.19
C ALA A 122 -7.54 -38.13 -0.58
N ASP A 123 -7.01 -36.96 -0.98
CA ASP A 123 -7.53 -35.65 -0.59
C ASP A 123 -9.02 -35.52 -0.97
N TYR A 124 -9.39 -35.83 -2.21
CA TYR A 124 -10.78 -35.74 -2.66
C TYR A 124 -11.71 -36.67 -1.89
N GLN A 125 -11.29 -37.92 -1.66
CA GLN A 125 -12.08 -38.85 -0.85
C GLN A 125 -12.26 -38.35 0.59
N LEU A 126 -11.26 -37.68 1.16
CA LEU A 126 -11.36 -37.07 2.48
C LEU A 126 -12.35 -35.91 2.47
N TYR A 127 -12.27 -35.00 1.51
CA TYR A 127 -13.22 -33.89 1.36
C TYR A 127 -14.65 -34.40 1.21
N ASP A 128 -14.89 -35.38 0.34
CA ASP A 128 -16.21 -35.97 0.14
C ASP A 128 -16.77 -36.56 1.44
N ARG A 129 -15.94 -37.24 2.23
CA ARG A 129 -16.34 -37.79 3.54
C ARG A 129 -16.69 -36.68 4.53
N ILE A 130 -15.89 -35.62 4.61
CA ILE A 130 -16.13 -34.48 5.51
C ILE A 130 -17.45 -33.79 5.14
N VAL A 131 -17.67 -33.53 3.86
CA VAL A 131 -18.89 -32.86 3.37
C VAL A 131 -20.11 -33.77 3.58
N ALA A 132 -20.01 -35.07 3.31
CA ALA A 132 -21.09 -36.02 3.56
C ALA A 132 -21.44 -36.11 5.05
N ALA A 133 -20.44 -36.11 5.94
CA ALA A 133 -20.64 -36.11 7.38
C ALA A 133 -21.29 -34.81 7.87
N GLN A 134 -20.81 -33.66 7.38
CA GLN A 134 -21.38 -32.35 7.72
C GLN A 134 -22.84 -32.23 7.25
N THR A 135 -23.14 -32.62 6.01
CA THR A 135 -24.51 -32.55 5.46
C THR A 135 -25.46 -33.48 6.19
N LYS A 136 -25.02 -34.70 6.53
CA LYS A 136 -25.78 -35.63 7.35
C LYS A 136 -26.09 -35.03 8.73
N ALA A 137 -25.07 -34.48 9.42
CA ALA A 137 -25.25 -33.85 10.73
C ALA A 137 -26.23 -32.67 10.69
N LEU A 138 -26.17 -31.83 9.64
CA LEU A 138 -27.12 -30.72 9.47
C LEU A 138 -28.55 -31.20 9.19
N ASN A 139 -28.71 -32.27 8.43
CA ASN A 139 -30.04 -32.85 8.16
C ASN A 139 -30.65 -33.44 9.44
N GLU A 140 -29.86 -34.15 10.25
CA GLU A 140 -30.29 -34.66 11.56
C GLU A 140 -30.64 -33.51 12.51
N LEU A 141 -29.79 -32.48 12.60
CA LEU A 141 -30.04 -31.29 13.41
C LEU A 141 -31.35 -30.60 13.02
N LYS A 142 -31.66 -30.51 11.72
CA LYS A 142 -32.91 -29.91 11.24
C LYS A 142 -34.15 -30.69 11.67
N LEU A 143 -34.07 -32.02 11.71
CA LEU A 143 -35.16 -32.88 12.17
C LEU A 143 -35.41 -32.75 13.67
N GLU A 144 -34.34 -32.53 14.46
CA GLU A 144 -34.42 -32.38 15.91
C GLU A 144 -34.83 -30.95 16.33
N SER A 145 -34.24 -29.92 15.71
CA SER A 145 -34.47 -28.51 16.03
C SER A 145 -34.19 -27.60 14.84
N GLU A 146 -35.25 -26.99 14.31
CA GLU A 146 -35.13 -26.02 13.21
C GLU A 146 -34.42 -24.73 13.65
N GLU A 147 -34.63 -24.28 14.89
CA GLU A 147 -33.99 -23.05 15.41
C GLU A 147 -32.47 -23.17 15.43
N LEU A 148 -31.94 -24.30 15.90
CA LEU A 148 -30.49 -24.55 15.93
C LEU A 148 -29.89 -24.67 14.53
N TYR A 149 -30.61 -25.30 13.60
CA TYR A 149 -30.21 -25.40 12.21
C TYR A 149 -30.05 -24.00 11.56
N GLN A 150 -31.00 -23.09 11.81
CA GLN A 150 -30.94 -21.73 11.28
C GLN A 150 -29.74 -20.94 11.82
N LEU A 151 -29.35 -21.17 13.08
CA LEU A 151 -28.15 -20.57 13.66
C LEU A 151 -26.87 -21.19 13.10
N ALA A 152 -26.82 -22.52 12.95
CA ALA A 152 -25.62 -23.24 12.51
C ALA A 152 -25.18 -22.91 11.06
N ILE A 153 -26.12 -22.49 10.20
CA ILE A 153 -25.83 -22.14 8.80
C ILE A 153 -25.34 -20.70 8.65
N GLN A 154 -25.53 -19.86 9.66
CA GLN A 154 -25.10 -18.47 9.57
C GLN A 154 -23.57 -18.39 9.47
N PRO A 155 -23.02 -17.56 8.56
CA PRO A 155 -21.59 -17.35 8.47
C PRO A 155 -21.10 -16.64 9.74
N ASP A 156 -20.03 -17.17 10.34
CA ASP A 156 -19.41 -16.56 11.51
C ASP A 156 -18.46 -15.41 11.07
N PRO A 157 -18.78 -14.15 11.40
CA PRO A 157 -17.93 -13.02 11.03
C PRO A 157 -16.58 -13.02 11.77
N THR A 158 -16.44 -13.76 12.88
CA THR A 158 -15.20 -13.81 13.66
C THR A 158 -14.09 -14.61 12.98
N LEU A 159 -14.44 -15.43 11.97
CA LEU A 159 -13.48 -16.19 11.17
C LEU A 159 -12.62 -15.31 10.25
N LEU A 160 -12.96 -14.03 10.08
CA LEU A 160 -12.22 -13.10 9.22
C LEU A 160 -11.75 -11.88 10.04
N PRO A 161 -10.45 -11.52 10.01
CA PRO A 161 -9.36 -12.12 9.23
C PRO A 161 -8.75 -13.37 9.89
N PHE A 162 -8.67 -14.47 9.14
CA PHE A 162 -7.95 -15.67 9.55
C PHE A 162 -6.44 -15.52 9.29
N THR A 163 -5.62 -15.85 10.29
CA THR A 163 -4.15 -15.91 10.13
C THR A 163 -3.63 -17.25 10.62
N ALA A 164 -2.75 -17.87 9.83
CA ALA A 164 -2.08 -19.11 10.19
C ALA A 164 -0.62 -19.04 9.76
N GLN A 165 0.26 -19.58 10.59
CA GLN A 165 1.67 -19.75 10.26
C GLN A 165 1.91 -21.20 9.84
N GLY A 166 2.68 -21.39 8.77
CA GLY A 166 3.05 -22.71 8.30
C GLY A 166 3.97 -23.44 9.29
N PRO A 167 4.11 -24.77 9.17
CA PRO A 167 5.04 -25.52 9.99
C PRO A 167 6.49 -25.08 9.72
N VAL A 168 7.29 -24.98 10.79
CA VAL A 168 8.73 -24.70 10.71
C VAL A 168 9.52 -26.00 10.55
N ALA A 169 10.69 -25.94 9.91
CA ALA A 169 11.56 -27.10 9.75
C ALA A 169 12.10 -27.63 11.09
N THR A 170 12.29 -26.76 12.08
CA THR A 170 12.74 -27.12 13.43
C THR A 170 11.97 -26.27 14.44
N PRO A 171 11.46 -26.86 15.54
CA PRO A 171 10.72 -26.10 16.54
C PRO A 171 11.62 -25.07 17.24
N PRO A 172 11.02 -24.00 17.82
CA PRO A 172 11.77 -22.98 18.54
C PRO A 172 12.54 -23.54 19.74
N ILE A 173 13.78 -23.06 19.94
CA ILE A 173 14.57 -23.36 21.12
C ILE A 173 14.11 -22.43 22.25
N LYS A 174 13.86 -22.99 23.43
CA LYS A 174 13.46 -22.23 24.61
C LYS A 174 14.63 -21.37 25.08
N ASP A 175 14.35 -20.11 25.45
CA ASP A 175 15.32 -19.15 26.01
C ASP A 175 16.52 -18.88 25.08
N TYR A 176 16.29 -18.95 23.76
CA TYR A 176 17.31 -18.59 22.77
C TYR A 176 17.52 -17.07 22.75
N GLU A 177 18.71 -16.63 23.14
CA GLU A 177 19.13 -15.24 23.04
C GLU A 177 19.52 -14.92 21.59
N GLN A 178 18.65 -14.19 20.90
CA GLN A 178 18.92 -13.73 19.54
C GLN A 178 19.99 -12.62 19.57
N PRO A 179 20.99 -12.64 18.68
CA PRO A 179 21.97 -11.57 18.58
C PRO A 179 21.32 -10.25 18.15
N ASP A 180 21.85 -9.13 18.66
CA ASP A 180 21.38 -7.78 18.33
C ASP A 180 21.62 -7.45 16.85
N GLY A 181 20.65 -6.78 16.23
CA GLY A 181 20.74 -6.30 14.85
C GLY A 181 19.68 -5.24 14.54
N GLU A 182 19.95 -4.41 13.52
CA GLU A 182 19.02 -3.39 13.03
C GLU A 182 18.31 -3.86 11.75
N TYR A 183 16.99 -3.68 11.70
CA TYR A 183 16.20 -3.91 10.48
C TYR A 183 16.05 -2.59 9.71
N ILE A 184 16.65 -2.52 8.53
CA ILE A 184 16.52 -1.39 7.60
C ILE A 184 15.62 -1.81 6.44
N ASP A 185 14.45 -1.17 6.32
CA ASP A 185 13.54 -1.42 5.20
C ASP A 185 14.10 -0.81 3.91
N VAL A 186 14.51 -1.68 2.98
CA VAL A 186 15.04 -1.32 1.66
C VAL A 186 13.99 -1.43 0.54
N SER A 187 12.71 -1.58 0.89
CA SER A 187 11.62 -1.70 -0.08
C SER A 187 11.51 -0.46 -0.97
N ARG A 188 11.41 -0.66 -2.29
CA ARG A 188 11.27 0.44 -3.25
C ARG A 188 9.92 1.16 -3.05
N LYS A 189 9.99 2.48 -2.90
CA LYS A 189 8.80 3.34 -2.85
C LYS A 189 8.39 3.72 -4.27
N TRP A 190 7.16 3.39 -4.62
CA TRP A 190 6.53 3.71 -5.91
C TRP A 190 5.51 4.83 -5.67
N GLU A 191 5.77 6.04 -6.18
CA GLU A 191 4.91 7.24 -6.11
C GLU A 191 4.20 7.53 -7.45
#